data_AF-A0A839ENK4-F1
#
_entry.id   AF-A0A839ENK4-F1
#
_cell.length_a   1.000
_cell.length_b   1.000
_cell.length_c   1.000
_cell.angle_alpha   90.00
_cell.angle_beta   90.00
_cell.angle_gamma   90.00
#
_symmetry.space_group_name_H-M   'P 1'
#
loop_
_entity.id
_entity.type
_entity.pdbx_description
1 polymer ?
#
loop_
_entity_poly.entity_id
_entity_poly.type
_entity_poly.pdbx_seq_one_letter_code
_entity_poly.pdbx_strand_id
1 'polypeptide(L)'
;MSILKDLLTAAVASGFTLTAFYDDHTDPDYRGQDVSKCIEALEACDEMTLTLYDGYGVHQGWVAIINGLDDEEQIANYSGDFIGKFHAALETREQDQ
;
A
#
# COMPACT_ATOMS: atom_id res chain seq x y z
N MET A 1 8.73 -12.60 -2.42
CA MET A 1 7.39 -12.01 -2.58
C MET A 1 7.47 -10.70 -1.84
N SER A 2 7.31 -9.55 -2.50
CA SER A 2 7.61 -8.25 -1.89
C SER A 2 6.54 -7.84 -0.88
N ILE A 3 6.93 -7.10 0.15
CA ILE A 3 6.04 -6.62 1.21
C ILE A 3 4.89 -5.78 0.62
N LEU A 4 5.18 -4.97 -0.40
CA LEU A 4 4.19 -4.20 -1.12
C LEU A 4 3.08 -5.08 -1.71
N LYS A 5 3.44 -6.19 -2.37
CA LYS A 5 2.44 -7.11 -2.95
C LYS A 5 1.57 -7.75 -1.88
N ASP A 6 2.15 -8.08 -0.72
CA ASP A 6 1.43 -8.66 0.41
C ASP A 6 0.44 -7.65 1.01
N LEU A 7 0.85 -6.38 1.15
CA LEU A 7 -0.02 -5.29 1.60
C LEU A 7 -1.23 -5.12 0.69
N LEU A 8 -1.00 -5.02 -0.62
CA LEU A 8 -2.07 -4.83 -1.61
C LEU A 8 -3.04 -6.02 -1.63
N THR A 9 -2.50 -7.24 -1.55
CA THR A 9 -3.30 -8.47 -1.51
C THR A 9 -4.17 -8.51 -0.25
N ALA A 10 -3.62 -8.18 0.92
CA ALA A 10 -4.35 -8.12 2.17
C ALA A 10 -5.43 -7.03 2.16
N ALA A 11 -5.14 -5.87 1.57
CA ALA A 11 -6.09 -4.76 1.47
C ALA A 11 -7.30 -5.14 0.58
N VAL A 12 -7.05 -5.75 -0.59
CA VAL A 12 -8.12 -6.22 -1.49
C VAL A 12 -8.94 -7.33 -0.83
N ALA A 13 -8.29 -8.29 -0.15
CA ALA A 13 -8.98 -9.33 0.59
C ALA A 13 -9.88 -8.78 1.71
N SER A 14 -9.54 -7.60 2.25
CA SER A 14 -10.32 -6.87 3.25
C SER A 14 -11.43 -6.01 2.64
N GLY A 15 -11.57 -6.01 1.31
CA GLY A 15 -12.59 -5.24 0.59
C GLY A 15 -12.22 -3.79 0.34
N PHE A 16 -10.96 -3.40 0.52
CA PHE A 16 -10.52 -2.03 0.23
C PHE A 16 -10.31 -1.80 -1.26
N THR A 17 -10.46 -0.53 -1.66
CA THR A 17 -10.04 0.02 -2.94
C THR A 17 -8.63 0.58 -2.78
N LEU A 18 -7.74 0.15 -3.65
CA LEU A 18 -6.37 0.62 -3.76
C LEU A 18 -6.35 1.89 -4.62
N THR A 19 -5.71 2.95 -4.15
CA THR A 19 -5.58 4.21 -4.88
C THR A 19 -4.13 4.68 -4.86
N ALA A 20 -3.49 4.84 -6.02
CA ALA A 20 -2.10 5.27 -6.14
C ALA A 20 -2.04 6.73 -6.61
N PHE A 21 -1.11 7.51 -6.05
CA PHE A 21 -0.90 8.92 -6.36
C PHE A 21 0.60 9.23 -6.50
N TYR A 22 0.97 10.03 -7.50
CA TYR A 22 2.35 10.49 -7.68
C TYR A 22 2.71 11.78 -6.90
N ASP A 23 1.75 12.61 -6.50
CA ASP A 23 2.01 13.82 -5.67
C ASP A 23 0.70 14.42 -5.13
N ASP A 24 -0.29 14.61 -6.01
CA ASP A 24 -1.59 15.19 -5.66
C ASP A 24 -2.62 14.11 -5.33
N HIS A 25 -3.27 14.22 -4.17
CA HIS A 25 -4.37 13.34 -3.75
C HIS A 25 -5.69 13.57 -4.50
N THR A 26 -5.73 14.50 -5.47
CA THR A 26 -6.95 14.80 -6.25
C THR A 26 -7.08 14.03 -7.55
N ASP A 27 -5.98 13.56 -8.16
CA ASP A 27 -6.00 12.80 -9.43
C ASP A 27 -5.15 11.52 -9.30
N PRO A 28 -5.79 10.36 -9.06
CA PRO A 28 -5.07 9.11 -8.87
C PRO A 28 -4.60 8.50 -10.19
N ASP A 29 -3.33 8.12 -10.27
CA ASP A 29 -2.74 7.33 -11.36
C ASP A 29 -3.41 5.95 -11.48
N TYR A 30 -3.92 5.43 -10.36
CA TYR A 30 -4.69 4.20 -10.34
C TYR A 30 -5.75 4.20 -9.23
N ARG A 31 -6.92 3.64 -9.54
CA ARG A 31 -7.97 3.35 -8.56
C ARG A 31 -8.68 2.04 -8.91
N GLY A 32 -8.65 1.07 -8.00
CA GLY A 32 -9.31 -0.22 -8.22
C GLY A 32 -8.93 -1.29 -7.20
N GLN A 33 -9.20 -2.56 -7.55
CA GLN A 33 -8.89 -3.73 -6.72
C GLN A 33 -7.96 -4.73 -7.42
N ASP A 34 -7.48 -4.41 -8.62
CA ASP A 34 -6.46 -5.18 -9.32
C ASP A 34 -5.09 -4.87 -8.73
N VAL A 35 -4.49 -5.86 -8.07
CA VAL A 35 -3.19 -5.74 -7.40
C VAL A 35 -2.08 -5.48 -8.41
N SER A 36 -2.08 -6.19 -9.55
CA SER A 36 -1.00 -6.06 -10.54
C SER A 36 -0.98 -4.66 -11.14
N LYS A 37 -2.14 -4.11 -11.50
CA LYS A 37 -2.23 -2.74 -12.01
C LYS A 37 -1.87 -1.68 -10.98
N CYS A 38 -2.16 -1.93 -9.70
CA CYS A 38 -1.76 -1.03 -8.64
C CYS A 38 -0.24 -1.00 -8.48
N ILE A 39 0.42 -2.16 -8.58
CA ILE A 39 1.89 -2.26 -8.53
C ILE A 39 2.48 -1.52 -9.72
N GLU A 40 1.99 -1.76 -10.95
CA GLU A 40 2.46 -1.05 -12.15
C GLU A 40 2.39 0.47 -11.99
N ALA A 41 1.32 1.00 -11.39
CA ALA A 41 1.19 2.42 -11.10
C ALA A 41 2.16 2.88 -10.01
N LEU A 42 2.27 2.13 -8.91
CA LEU A 42 3.14 2.47 -7.78
C LEU A 42 4.63 2.38 -8.12
N GLU A 43 5.02 1.59 -9.12
CA GLU A 43 6.40 1.45 -9.58
C GLU A 43 6.75 2.40 -10.74
N ALA A 44 5.79 3.20 -11.21
CA ALA A 44 5.98 4.09 -12.36
C ALA A 44 6.90 5.29 -12.05
N CYS A 45 7.08 5.63 -10.77
CA CYS A 45 7.82 6.80 -10.31
C CYS A 45 8.63 6.51 -9.05
N ASP A 46 9.62 7.36 -8.74
CA ASP A 46 10.52 7.14 -7.60
C ASP A 46 9.81 7.20 -6.24
N GLU A 47 8.80 8.07 -6.10
CA GLU A 47 7.99 8.19 -4.90
C GLU A 47 6.50 8.16 -5.29
N MET A 48 5.71 7.40 -4.55
CA MET A 48 4.27 7.26 -4.76
C MET A 48 3.55 7.17 -3.41
N THR A 49 2.27 7.51 -3.35
CA THR A 49 1.43 7.27 -2.17
C THR A 49 0.34 6.28 -2.51
N LEU A 50 0.25 5.20 -1.72
CA LEU A 50 -0.90 4.30 -1.73
C LEU A 50 -1.89 4.75 -0.65
N THR A 51 -3.14 4.94 -1.03
CA THR A 51 -4.25 5.20 -0.11
C THR A 51 -5.29 4.09 -0.21
N LEU A 52 -5.86 3.69 0.93
CA LEU A 52 -6.90 2.68 1.03
C LEU A 52 -8.24 3.33 1.34
N TYR A 53 -9.27 2.92 0.60
CA TYR A 53 -10.66 3.32 0.86
C TYR A 53 -11.54 2.09 1.04
N ASP A 54 -12.56 2.17 1.90
CA ASP A 54 -13.56 1.11 2.01
C ASP A 54 -14.61 1.15 0.88
N GLY A 55 -15.55 0.20 0.90
CA GLY A 55 -16.65 0.13 -0.07
C GLY A 55 -17.63 1.31 -0.02
N TYR A 56 -17.52 2.19 0.97
CA TYR A 56 -18.28 3.43 1.08
C TYR A 56 -17.46 4.67 0.67
N GLY A 57 -16.19 4.49 0.29
CA GLY A 57 -15.28 5.57 -0.07
C GLY A 57 -14.68 6.29 1.14
N VAL A 58 -14.73 5.70 2.35
CA VAL A 58 -14.10 6.28 3.53
C VAL A 58 -12.62 5.91 3.54
N HIS A 59 -11.75 6.90 3.80
CA HIS A 59 -10.31 6.72 3.92
C HIS A 59 -9.95 5.84 5.13
N GLN A 60 -9.21 4.76 4.89
CA GLN A 60 -8.83 3.76 5.89
C GLN A 60 -7.33 3.79 6.24
N GLY A 61 -6.51 4.51 5.46
CA GLY A 61 -5.09 4.62 5.70
C GLY A 61 -4.31 4.92 4.43
N TRP A 62 -3.03 5.24 4.59
CA TRP A 62 -2.10 5.47 3.49
C TRP A 62 -0.68 5.02 3.85
N VAL A 63 0.15 4.77 2.84
CA VAL A 63 1.60 4.59 2.93
C VAL A 63 2.32 5.37 1.83
N ALA A 64 3.50 5.89 2.14
CA ALA A 64 4.44 6.32 1.11
C ALA A 64 5.23 5.12 0.60
N ILE A 65 5.43 5.07 -0.71
CA ILE A 65 6.20 4.06 -1.42
C ILE A 65 7.40 4.78 -2.04
N ILE A 66 8.61 4.35 -1.68
CA ILE A 66 9.87 4.89 -2.22
C ILE A 66 10.54 3.77 -3.01
N ASN A 67 10.50 3.87 -4.33
CA ASN A 67 11.10 2.90 -5.23
C ASN A 67 12.62 3.10 -5.34
N GLY A 68 13.33 1.99 -5.60
CA GLY A 68 14.80 1.97 -5.61
C GLY A 68 15.43 1.70 -4.25
N LEU A 69 14.62 1.58 -3.19
CA LEU A 69 15.02 1.04 -1.89
C LEU A 69 14.75 -0.47 -1.81
N ASP A 70 15.33 -1.08 -0.78
CA ASP A 70 15.11 -2.44 -0.31
C ASP A 70 13.62 -2.71 -0.07
N ASP A 71 13.16 -3.96 -0.22
CA ASP A 71 11.76 -4.34 0.05
C ASP A 71 11.28 -3.93 1.46
N GLU A 72 12.18 -3.92 2.45
CA GLU A 72 11.92 -3.53 3.85
C GLU A 72 11.81 -2.00 4.03
N GLU A 73 12.52 -1.23 3.20
CA GLU A 73 12.57 0.23 3.28
C GLU A 73 11.62 0.91 2.27
N GLN A 74 11.12 0.15 1.29
CA GLN A 74 10.24 0.62 0.22
C GLN A 74 8.94 1.25 0.77
N ILE A 75 8.40 0.73 1.86
CA ILE A 75 7.18 1.24 2.49
C ILE A 75 7.57 2.17 3.64
N ALA A 76 7.42 3.47 3.42
CA ALA A 76 7.70 4.51 4.40
C ALA A 76 6.39 5.18 4.85
N ASN A 77 6.44 5.87 5.99
CA ASN A 77 5.38 6.76 6.50
C ASN A 77 3.96 6.19 6.35
N TYR A 78 3.52 5.41 7.33
CA TYR A 78 2.21 4.77 7.29
C TYR A 78 1.20 5.40 8.26
N SER A 79 -0.08 5.37 7.89
CA SER A 79 -1.20 5.79 8.72
C SER A 79 -2.40 4.86 8.53
N GLY A 80 -3.21 4.71 9.58
CA GLY A 80 -4.44 3.93 9.57
C GLY A 80 -4.29 2.57 10.25
N ASP A 81 -5.36 2.16 10.94
CA ASP A 81 -5.38 0.97 11.79
C ASP A 81 -5.06 -0.32 11.03
N PHE A 82 -5.52 -0.44 9.78
CA PHE A 82 -5.25 -1.60 8.96
C PHE A 82 -3.76 -1.74 8.64
N ILE A 83 -3.14 -0.64 8.21
CA ILE A 83 -1.74 -0.61 7.77
C ILE A 83 -0.81 -0.84 8.97
N GLY A 84 -1.10 -0.21 10.11
CA GLY A 84 -0.35 -0.46 11.34
C GLY A 84 -0.43 -1.92 11.81
N LYS A 85 -1.61 -2.55 11.74
CA LYS A 85 -1.78 -3.98 12.07
C LYS A 85 -1.06 -4.89 11.10
N PHE A 86 -1.08 -4.56 9.80
CA PHE A 86 -0.35 -5.31 8.78
C PHE A 86 1.15 -5.28 9.06
N HIS A 87 1.72 -4.09 9.33
CA HIS A 87 3.14 -3.93 9.64
C HIS A 87 3.55 -4.71 10.90
N ALA A 88 2.82 -4.57 12.00
CA ALA A 88 3.12 -5.31 13.24
C ALA A 88 3.04 -6.84 13.08
N ALA A 89 2.16 -7.32 12.18
CA ALA A 89 2.05 -8.75 11.88
C ALA A 89 3.24 -9.28 11.05
N LEU A 90 3.93 -8.43 10.28
CA LEU A 90 5.15 -8.80 9.58
C LEU A 90 6.31 -8.94 10.56
N GLU A 91 6.52 -7.96 11.45
CA GLU A 91 7.59 -7.97 12.45
C GLU A 91 7.50 -9.19 13.39
N THR A 92 6.28 -9.64 13.71
CA THR A 92 6.08 -10.84 14.55
C THR A 92 6.53 -12.11 13.85
N ARG A 93 6.42 -12.20 12.52
CA ARG A 93 6.80 -13.39 11.74
C ARG A 93 8.31 -13.56 11.59
N GLU A 94 9.06 -12.47 11.70
CA GLU A 94 10.53 -12.48 11.64
C GLU A 94 11.16 -12.96 12.96
N GLN A 95 10.45 -12.84 14.09
CA GLN A 95 10.93 -13.29 15.39
C GLN A 95 10.74 -14.79 15.64
N ASP A 96 9.90 -15.45 14.83
CA ASP A 96 9.60 -16.88 14.91
C ASP A 96 10.42 -17.73 13.92
N GLN A 97 11.36 -17.13 13.17
CA GLN A 97 12.33 -17.81 12.30
C GLN A 97 13.72 -17.87 12.93
#